data_AF-M0K722-F1
#
_entry.id   AF-M0K722-F1
#
_cell.length_a   1.000
_cell.length_b   1.000
_cell.length_c   1.000
_cell.angle_alpha   90.00
_cell.angle_beta   90.00
_cell.angle_gamma   90.00
#
_symmetry.space_group_name_H-M   'P 1'
#
loop_
_entity.id
_entity.type
_entity.pdbx_description
1 polymer ?
#
loop_
_entity_poly.entity_id
_entity_poly.type
_entity_poly.pdbx_seq_one_letter_code
_entity_poly.pdbx_strand_id
1 'polypeptide(L)'
;MTETTTITITVEIGGRVFVRQVQGTHWARDDDGRLYVYDDETTVLDVGTDSVVEVLREDDVETVATIDSDTITDTTTPTDSCQ
;
A
#
# COMPACT_ATOMS: atom_id res chain seq x y z
N MET A 1 -14.50 0.39 -22.84
CA MET A 1 -13.88 -0.54 -21.87
C MET A 1 -13.21 0.33 -20.85
N THR A 2 -13.52 0.12 -19.57
CA THR A 2 -12.88 0.85 -18.48
C THR A 2 -11.45 0.34 -18.33
N GLU A 3 -10.47 1.23 -18.23
CA GLU A 3 -9.08 0.82 -18.10
C GLU A 3 -8.85 0.21 -16.73
N THR A 4 -8.20 -0.96 -16.70
CA THR A 4 -7.80 -1.63 -15.45
C THR A 4 -6.34 -1.34 -15.15
N THR A 5 -6.03 -1.29 -13.87
CA THR A 5 -4.67 -1.15 -13.34
C THR A 5 -4.39 -2.30 -12.38
N THR A 6 -3.12 -2.50 -12.05
CA THR A 6 -2.72 -3.37 -10.96
C THR A 6 -2.97 -2.70 -9.63
N ILE A 7 -3.74 -3.37 -8.78
CA ILE A 7 -3.95 -2.99 -7.38
C ILE A 7 -3.25 -4.04 -6.52
N THR A 8 -2.29 -3.60 -5.72
CA THR A 8 -1.54 -4.44 -4.78
C THR A 8 -2.18 -4.34 -3.40
N ILE A 9 -2.54 -5.48 -2.83
CA ILE A 9 -3.19 -5.57 -1.52
C ILE A 9 -2.33 -6.43 -0.61
N THR A 10 -2.04 -5.89 0.56
CA THR A 10 -1.35 -6.60 1.65
C THR A 10 -2.36 -6.92 2.73
N VAL A 11 -2.45 -8.20 3.09
CA VAL A 11 -3.34 -8.68 4.15
C VAL A 11 -2.58 -9.48 5.21
N GLU A 12 -3.04 -9.42 6.45
CA GLU A 12 -2.58 -10.27 7.54
C GLU A 12 -3.67 -11.28 7.93
N ILE A 13 -3.37 -12.57 7.84
CA ILE A 13 -4.30 -13.65 8.20
C ILE A 13 -3.57 -14.64 9.10
N GLY A 14 -4.02 -14.76 10.35
CA GLY A 14 -3.43 -15.69 11.33
C GLY A 14 -1.96 -15.39 11.64
N GLY A 15 -1.58 -14.11 11.72
CA GLY A 15 -0.21 -13.66 11.98
C GLY A 15 0.76 -13.85 10.82
N ARG A 16 0.25 -14.06 9.60
CA ARG A 16 1.03 -14.18 8.37
C ARG A 16 0.61 -13.10 7.39
N VAL A 17 1.60 -12.46 6.78
CA VAL A 17 1.39 -11.43 5.76
C VAL A 17 1.32 -12.07 4.38
N PHE A 18 0.32 -11.68 3.60
CA PHE A 18 0.12 -12.09 2.21
C PHE A 18 0.03 -10.84 1.34
N VAL A 19 0.71 -10.87 0.20
CA VAL A 19 0.64 -9.81 -0.82
C VAL A 19 -0.04 -10.39 -2.06
N ARG A 20 -1.04 -9.69 -2.58
CA ARG A 20 -1.78 -10.09 -3.78
C ARG A 20 -1.93 -8.91 -4.73
N GLN A 21 -1.60 -9.14 -5.99
CA GLN A 21 -1.91 -8.24 -7.09
C GLN A 21 -3.23 -8.67 -7.75
N VAL A 22 -4.10 -7.70 -8.03
CA VAL A 22 -5.38 -7.88 -8.73
C VAL A 22 -5.52 -6.79 -9.79
N GLN A 23 -6.01 -7.17 -10.98
CA GLN A 23 -6.45 -6.20 -11.96
C GLN A 23 -7.81 -5.64 -11.56
N GLY A 24 -7.91 -4.31 -11.50
CA GLY A 24 -9.16 -3.62 -11.20
C GLY A 24 -9.16 -2.19 -11.72
N THR A 25 -10.35 -1.63 -11.86
CA THR A 25 -10.57 -0.23 -12.22
C THR A 25 -10.44 0.70 -11.02
N HIS A 26 -10.83 0.26 -9.82
CA HIS A 26 -10.73 1.00 -8.57
C HIS A 26 -10.93 0.07 -7.35
N TRP A 27 -10.70 0.60 -6.15
CA TRP A 27 -11.02 -0.06 -4.89
C TRP A 27 -11.79 0.90 -3.99
N ALA A 28 -12.54 0.35 -3.04
CA ALA A 28 -13.22 1.11 -2.00
C ALA A 28 -13.19 0.37 -0.67
N ARG A 29 -13.30 1.12 0.43
CA ARG A 29 -13.59 0.57 1.76
C ARG A 29 -14.99 0.99 2.19
N ASP A 30 -15.73 0.09 2.78
CA ASP A 30 -16.99 0.44 3.45
C ASP A 30 -16.74 1.00 4.86
N ASP A 31 -17.82 1.41 5.52
CA ASP A 31 -17.78 1.99 6.86
C ASP A 31 -17.28 0.99 7.92
N ASP A 32 -17.40 -0.31 7.65
CA ASP A 32 -16.88 -1.39 8.50
C ASP A 32 -15.40 -1.69 8.23
N GLY A 33 -14.78 -1.01 7.24
CA GLY A 33 -13.38 -1.16 6.86
C GLY A 33 -13.09 -2.33 5.91
N ARG A 34 -14.13 -3.01 5.40
CA ARG A 34 -13.99 -4.08 4.42
C ARG A 34 -13.54 -3.51 3.08
N LEU A 35 -12.54 -4.15 2.46
CA LEU A 35 -11.95 -3.69 1.22
C LEU A 35 -12.55 -4.45 0.03
N TYR A 36 -12.94 -3.71 -0.99
CA TYR A 36 -13.44 -4.25 -2.26
C TYR A 36 -12.58 -3.73 -3.41
N VAL A 37 -12.29 -4.61 -4.37
CA VAL A 37 -11.71 -4.24 -5.67
C VAL A 37 -12.73 -4.50 -6.76
N TYR A 38 -12.87 -3.54 -7.65
CA TYR A 38 -13.87 -3.56 -8.72
C TYR A 38 -13.21 -3.58 -10.09
N ASP A 39 -13.70 -4.45 -10.97
CA ASP A 39 -13.56 -4.32 -12.42
C ASP A 39 -14.89 -3.80 -12.97
N ASP A 40 -14.92 -2.50 -13.27
CA ASP A 40 -16.14 -1.76 -13.62
C ASP A 40 -17.20 -1.89 -12.51
N GLU A 41 -18.38 -2.45 -12.80
CA GLU A 41 -19.43 -2.69 -11.80
C GLU A 41 -19.29 -4.03 -11.06
N THR A 42 -18.27 -4.84 -11.37
CA THR A 42 -18.08 -6.19 -10.81
C THR A 42 -17.05 -6.20 -9.69
N THR A 43 -17.42 -6.70 -8.52
CA THR A 43 -16.45 -6.98 -7.44
C THR A 43 -15.59 -8.20 -7.81
N VAL A 44 -14.28 -8.00 -7.93
CA VAL A 44 -13.30 -9.05 -8.28
C VAL A 44 -12.48 -9.52 -7.08
N LEU A 45 -12.43 -8.73 -6.02
CA LEU A 45 -11.85 -9.12 -4.75
C LEU A 45 -12.62 -8.48 -3.59
N ASP A 46 -12.75 -9.26 -2.53
CA ASP A 46 -13.43 -8.89 -1.30
C ASP A 46 -12.56 -9.38 -0.13
N VAL A 47 -12.14 -8.45 0.73
CA VAL A 47 -11.26 -8.71 1.87
C VAL A 47 -11.90 -8.18 3.14
N GLY A 48 -12.05 -9.06 4.13
CA GLY A 48 -12.57 -8.72 5.45
C GLY A 48 -11.73 -7.65 6.16
N THR A 49 -12.42 -6.81 6.95
CA THR A 49 -11.84 -5.64 7.64
C THR A 49 -10.63 -5.99 8.51
N ASP A 50 -10.68 -7.10 9.25
CA ASP A 50 -9.64 -7.51 10.20
C ASP A 50 -8.33 -7.97 9.53
N SER A 51 -8.33 -8.12 8.21
CA SER A 51 -7.18 -8.64 7.47
C SER A 51 -6.45 -7.58 6.65
N VAL A 52 -7.01 -6.39 6.41
CA VAL A 52 -6.40 -5.43 5.49
C VAL A 52 -5.29 -4.64 6.18
N VAL A 53 -4.05 -4.80 5.71
CA VAL A 53 -2.90 -4.02 6.18
C VAL A 53 -2.71 -2.78 5.31
N GLU A 54 -2.66 -2.97 3.99
CA GLU A 54 -2.35 -1.91 3.03
C GLU A 54 -3.02 -2.19 1.68
N VAL A 55 -3.37 -1.12 0.96
CA VAL A 55 -3.80 -1.19 -0.44
C VAL A 55 -3.12 -0.06 -1.22
N LEU A 56 -2.51 -0.42 -2.35
CA LEU A 56 -1.78 0.49 -3.22
C LEU A 56 -2.29 0.33 -4.66
N ARG A 57 -2.43 1.45 -5.36
CA ARG A 57 -2.70 1.47 -6.80
C ARG A 57 -1.39 1.81 -7.50
N GLU A 58 -0.88 0.92 -8.36
CA GLU A 58 0.49 1.05 -8.89
C GLU A 58 0.67 2.32 -9.73
N ASP A 59 -0.36 2.80 -10.42
CA ASP A 59 -0.30 4.04 -11.23
C ASP A 59 -0.41 5.34 -10.40
N ASP A 60 -0.70 5.25 -9.10
CA ASP A 60 -0.92 6.41 -8.21
C ASP A 60 0.08 6.42 -7.03
N VAL A 61 1.15 5.64 -7.12
CA VAL A 61 2.25 5.69 -6.16
C VAL A 61 3.11 6.92 -6.47
N GLU A 62 2.76 8.06 -5.87
CA GLU A 62 3.68 9.19 -5.80
C GLU A 62 4.85 8.80 -4.89
N THR A 63 6.05 8.66 -5.49
CA THR A 63 7.28 8.48 -4.73
C THR A 63 7.59 9.78 -3.98
N VAL A 64 7.19 9.86 -2.71
CA VAL A 64 7.43 11.04 -1.86
C VAL A 64 8.89 11.17 -1.43
N ALA A 65 9.67 10.09 -1.46
CA ALA A 65 11.11 10.09 -1.21
C ALA A 65 11.77 8.83 -1.81
N THR A 66 12.95 9.00 -2.40
CA THR A 66 13.85 7.90 -2.77
C THR A 66 14.93 7.80 -1.70
N ILE A 67 14.96 6.71 -0.95
CA ILE A 67 16.08 6.40 -0.05
C ILE A 67 17.09 5.61 -0.86
N ASP A 68 18.17 6.27 -1.26
CA ASP A 68 19.31 5.60 -1.86
C ASP A 68 20.07 4.85 -0.75
N SER A 69 20.14 3.52 -0.84
CA SER A 69 20.79 2.69 0.20
C SER A 69 22.27 3.01 0.35
N ASP A 70 22.88 3.65 -0.67
CA ASP A 70 24.26 4.10 -0.65
C ASP A 70 24.47 5.43 0.11
N THR A 71 23.39 6.10 0.54
CA THR A 71 23.47 7.38 1.25
C THR A 71 22.78 7.31 2.62
N ILE A 72 23.27 6.44 3.51
CA ILE A 72 23.08 6.69 4.95
C ILE A 72 24.06 7.80 5.35
N THR A 73 23.67 9.06 5.14
CA THR A 73 24.38 10.17 5.78
C THR A 73 23.80 10.31 7.19
N ASP A 74 24.45 9.63 8.13
CA ASP A 74 24.21 9.78 9.55
C ASP A 74 24.54 11.24 9.94
N THR A 75 23.55 12.14 9.84
CA THR A 75 23.70 13.54 10.29
C THR A 75 23.39 13.58 11.78
N THR A 76 24.19 12.88 12.57
CA THR A 76 24.32 13.17 13.99
C THR A 76 25.35 14.29 14.11
N THR A 77 24.89 15.54 14.27
CA THR A 77 25.78 16.65 14.65
C THR A 77 26.30 16.38 16.06
N PRO A 78 27.59 16.10 16.29
CA PRO A 78 28.11 16.13 17.65
C PRO A 78 28.12 17.60 18.09
N THR A 79 27.25 17.96 19.04
CA THR A 79 27.39 19.21 19.77
C THR A 79 28.55 19.03 20.75
N ASP A 80 29.79 19.14 20.26
CA ASP A 80 30.96 19.22 21.12
C ASP A 80 31.16 20.69 21.49
N SER A 81 30.43 21.14 22.51
CA SER A 81 30.65 22.44 23.14
C SER A 81 31.77 22.33 24.15
N CYS A 82 33.01 22.56 23.70
CA CYS A 82 34.12 22.89 24.59
C CYS A 82 34.54 24.35 24.34
N GLN A 83 34.05 25.25 25.21
CA GLN A 83 34.73 26.50 25.57
C GLN A 83 34.64 26.69 27.08
#